data_AF-A0A9N7RHB0-F1
#
_entry.id   AF-A0A9N7RHB0-F1
#
_cell.length_a   1.000
_cell.length_b   1.000
_cell.length_c   1.000
_cell.angle_alpha   90.00
_cell.angle_beta   90.00
_cell.angle_gamma   90.00
#
_symmetry.space_group_name_H-M   'P 1'
#
loop_
_entity.id
_entity.type
_entity.pdbx_description
1 polymer ?
#
loop_
_entity_poly.entity_id
_entity_poly.type
_entity_poly.pdbx_seq_one_letter_code
_entity_poly.pdbx_strand_id
1 'polypeptide(L)'
;MEKVAFFLIIIITTFITIHSVPASLKACPEVSAVFVLGDSYFDGGNNNYIKTSAFDRANFWPYGENFAEGSTGRFCDGRIIPDFIGLKDVKDACCGSGSYRGINNCGGQRKPLSTEYELCSKPRTYLFWDSCHYTDKANEQVAKGIWDGIRSDILECDD
;
A
#
# COMPACT_ATOMS: atom_id res chain seq x y z
N MET A 1 -64.11 20.18 -3.01
CA MET A 1 -63.35 19.11 -2.33
C MET A 1 -62.54 18.27 -3.30
N GLU A 2 -63.07 17.93 -4.47
CA GLU A 2 -62.36 17.14 -5.50
C GLU A 2 -61.02 17.75 -5.97
N LYS A 3 -60.96 19.07 -6.15
CA LYS A 3 -59.72 19.77 -6.55
C LYS A 3 -58.62 19.67 -5.48
N VAL A 4 -58.99 19.64 -4.19
CA VAL A 4 -58.04 19.56 -3.08
C VAL A 4 -57.46 18.13 -2.98
N ALA A 5 -58.30 17.11 -3.17
CA ALA A 5 -57.86 15.72 -3.22
C ALA A 5 -56.89 15.48 -4.40
N PHE A 6 -57.15 16.11 -5.56
CA PHE A 6 -56.26 16.01 -6.72
C PHE A 6 -54.88 16.61 -6.46
N PHE A 7 -54.80 17.77 -5.80
CA PHE A 7 -53.52 18.37 -5.40
C PHE A 7 -52.75 17.52 -4.38
N LEU A 8 -53.45 16.92 -3.41
CA LEU A 8 -52.81 16.03 -2.43
C LEU A 8 -52.25 14.75 -3.08
N ILE A 9 -52.95 14.17 -4.06
CA ILE A 9 -52.46 13.01 -4.80
C ILE A 9 -51.19 13.35 -5.58
N ILE A 10 -51.12 14.53 -6.22
CA ILE A 10 -49.90 14.98 -6.93
C ILE A 10 -48.72 15.16 -5.97
N ILE A 11 -48.96 15.69 -4.76
CA ILE A 11 -47.90 15.86 -3.76
C ILE A 11 -47.40 14.49 -3.26
N ILE A 12 -48.31 13.55 -3.03
CA ILE A 12 -47.94 12.20 -2.55
C ILE A 12 -47.18 11.42 -3.63
N THR A 13 -47.62 11.47 -4.89
CA THR A 13 -46.93 10.76 -5.98
C THR A 13 -45.56 11.36 -6.26
N THR A 14 -45.40 12.67 -6.23
CA THR A 14 -44.08 13.32 -6.38
C THR A 14 -43.15 12.94 -5.23
N PHE A 15 -43.64 12.90 -3.98
CA PHE A 15 -42.84 12.50 -2.82
C PHE A 15 -42.34 11.04 -2.91
N ILE A 16 -43.19 10.12 -3.39
CA ILE A 16 -42.84 8.70 -3.57
C ILE A 16 -41.79 8.53 -4.67
N THR A 17 -41.90 9.26 -5.79
CA THR A 17 -40.92 9.17 -6.88
C THR A 17 -39.53 9.67 -6.49
N ILE A 18 -39.42 10.63 -5.57
CA ILE A 18 -38.13 11.15 -5.09
C ILE A 18 -37.40 10.13 -4.19
N HIS A 19 -38.13 9.37 -3.38
CA HIS A 19 -37.54 8.41 -2.43
C HIS A 19 -37.22 7.05 -3.04
N SER A 20 -37.69 6.77 -4.26
CA SER A 20 -37.47 5.49 -4.96
C SER A 20 -36.34 5.54 -5.98
N VAL A 21 -35.61 6.66 -6.08
CA VAL A 21 -34.37 6.73 -6.87
C VAL A 21 -33.22 6.18 -6.02
N PRO A 22 -32.70 4.95 -6.28
CA PRO A 22 -31.46 4.53 -5.66
C PRO A 22 -30.36 5.51 -6.08
N ALA A 23 -29.65 6.07 -5.09
CA ALA A 23 -28.44 6.84 -5.35
C ALA A 23 -27.41 5.90 -5.96
N SER A 24 -27.36 5.85 -7.30
CA SER A 24 -26.31 5.18 -8.03
C SER A 24 -25.01 5.96 -7.77
N LEU A 25 -24.20 5.46 -6.83
CA LEU A 25 -22.84 5.94 -6.63
C LEU A 25 -22.07 5.62 -7.92
N LYS A 26 -21.80 6.67 -8.68
CA LYS A 26 -21.06 6.63 -9.94
C LYS A 26 -19.70 5.99 -9.69
N ALA A 27 -19.36 4.97 -10.47
CA ALA A 27 -18.09 4.26 -10.41
C ALA A 27 -16.88 5.21 -10.49
N CYS A 28 -15.79 4.85 -9.80
CA CYS A 28 -14.55 5.62 -9.83
C CYS A 28 -14.03 5.77 -11.28
N PRO A 29 -13.53 6.94 -11.68
CA PRO A 29 -12.96 7.15 -13.01
C PRO A 29 -11.78 6.21 -13.25
N GLU A 30 -11.76 5.55 -14.41
CA GLU A 30 -10.66 4.71 -14.88
C GLU A 30 -9.47 5.60 -15.30
N VAL A 31 -8.46 5.73 -14.44
CA VAL A 31 -7.15 6.34 -14.75
C VAL A 31 -6.32 5.37 -15.61
N SER A 32 -5.82 5.90 -16.72
CA SER A 32 -5.11 5.15 -17.78
C SER A 32 -3.65 4.77 -17.47
N ALA A 33 -3.07 5.27 -16.38
CA ALA A 33 -1.70 4.92 -15.97
C ALA A 33 -1.42 5.22 -14.49
N VAL A 34 -0.75 4.29 -13.81
CA VAL A 34 -0.15 4.49 -12.47
C VAL A 34 1.33 4.15 -12.57
N PHE A 35 2.19 5.07 -12.14
CA PHE A 35 3.64 4.89 -12.15
C PHE A 35 4.11 4.37 -10.80
N VAL A 36 4.97 3.34 -10.83
CA VAL A 36 5.57 2.71 -9.64
C VAL A 36 6.97 3.28 -9.44
N LEU A 37 7.29 3.65 -8.21
CA LEU A 37 8.65 3.93 -7.76
C LEU A 37 8.76 3.39 -6.30
N GLY A 38 9.83 2.71 -5.87
CA GLY A 38 11.13 2.55 -6.52
C GLY A 38 12.11 1.68 -5.72
N ASP A 39 13.33 1.64 -6.24
CA ASP A 39 14.57 1.19 -5.61
C ASP A 39 15.10 2.24 -4.61
N SER A 40 15.86 1.81 -3.59
CA SER A 40 16.75 2.51 -2.61
C SER A 40 16.49 3.97 -2.12
N TYR A 41 15.45 4.65 -2.59
CA TYR A 41 15.16 6.07 -2.48
C TYR A 41 13.66 6.33 -2.23
N PHE A 42 12.78 5.38 -2.63
CA PHE A 42 11.32 5.52 -2.54
C PHE A 42 10.69 4.81 -1.32
N ASP A 43 11.39 3.84 -0.74
CA ASP A 43 11.15 3.33 0.61
C ASP A 43 12.37 3.77 1.43
N GLY A 44 12.16 4.65 2.41
CA GLY A 44 13.20 5.02 3.34
C GLY A 44 13.53 3.79 4.19
N GLY A 45 14.35 2.87 3.68
CA GLY A 45 14.75 1.67 4.39
C GLY A 45 15.35 2.03 5.75
N ASN A 46 15.08 1.20 6.75
CA ASN A 46 15.67 1.34 8.08
C ASN A 46 16.91 0.46 8.17
N ASN A 47 18.11 1.04 8.16
CA ASN A 47 19.35 0.25 8.22
C ASN A 47 19.86 -0.02 9.64
N ASN A 48 19.06 0.26 10.68
CA ASN A 48 19.50 0.13 12.07
C ASN A 48 19.89 -1.31 12.48
N TYR A 49 19.36 -2.32 11.78
CA TYR A 49 19.70 -3.72 12.04
C TYR A 49 20.91 -4.23 11.26
N ILE A 50 21.46 -3.43 10.33
CA ILE A 50 22.62 -3.78 9.52
C ILE A 50 23.87 -3.17 10.17
N LYS A 51 24.95 -3.95 10.29
CA LYS A 51 26.25 -3.42 10.73
C LYS A 51 26.86 -2.58 9.60
N THR A 52 26.54 -1.29 9.60
CA THR A 52 26.99 -0.31 8.59
C THR A 52 27.58 0.94 9.26
N SER A 53 28.12 1.86 8.46
CA SER A 53 28.71 3.10 8.98
C SER A 53 27.65 4.01 9.62
N ALA A 54 28.07 5.00 10.41
CA ALA A 54 27.15 5.99 10.96
C ALA A 54 26.48 6.85 9.86
N PHE A 55 27.11 6.98 8.69
CA PHE A 55 26.59 7.74 7.55
C PHE A 55 25.44 7.02 6.83
N ASP A 56 25.36 5.69 6.98
CA ASP A 56 24.33 4.87 6.33
C ASP A 56 23.09 4.65 7.21
N ARG A 57 22.99 5.38 8.33
CA ARG A 57 21.86 5.33 9.28
C ARG A 57 21.25 6.72 9.46
N ALA A 58 19.95 6.84 9.25
CA ALA A 58 19.24 8.12 9.32
C ALA A 58 18.83 8.55 10.74
N ASN A 59 19.60 8.21 11.78
CA ASN A 59 19.30 8.56 13.18
C ASN A 59 19.76 9.99 13.54
N PHE A 60 19.49 10.96 12.68
CA PHE A 60 19.89 12.35 12.88
C PHE A 60 18.85 13.30 12.27
N TRP A 61 18.77 14.53 12.80
CA TRP A 61 17.85 15.55 12.32
C TRP A 61 18.18 15.93 10.85
N PRO A 62 17.19 16.15 9.95
CA PRO A 62 15.74 16.30 10.18
C PRO A 62 14.92 15.01 10.07
N TYR A 63 15.55 13.83 9.99
CA TYR A 63 14.81 12.59 9.79
C TYR A 63 13.95 12.24 11.00
N GLY A 64 12.65 12.10 10.76
CA GLY A 64 11.62 11.79 11.75
C GLY A 64 11.18 12.93 12.66
N GLU A 65 11.33 14.18 12.20
CA GLU A 65 10.68 15.37 12.76
C GLU A 65 9.15 15.21 12.90
N ASN A 66 8.50 14.53 11.96
CA ASN A 66 7.05 14.26 11.98
C ASN A 66 6.64 13.06 12.86
N PHE A 67 7.58 12.39 13.54
CA PHE A 67 7.30 11.32 14.50
C PHE A 67 7.48 11.81 15.94
N ALA A 68 6.53 11.48 16.83
CA ALA A 68 6.60 11.88 18.24
C ALA A 68 7.81 11.28 18.97
N GLU A 69 8.24 10.08 18.56
CA GLU A 69 9.38 9.36 19.10
C GLU A 69 10.73 9.77 18.46
N GLY A 70 10.72 10.66 17.46
CA GLY A 70 11.89 11.11 16.71
C GLY A 70 12.30 10.16 15.57
N SER A 71 13.57 10.22 15.16
CA SER A 71 14.06 9.43 14.02
C SER A 71 13.82 7.93 14.18
N THR A 72 13.19 7.33 13.16
CA THR A 72 12.99 5.89 13.07
C THR A 72 14.18 5.15 12.42
N GLY A 73 15.26 5.86 12.06
CA GLY A 73 16.39 5.31 11.28
C GLY A 73 16.13 5.16 9.78
N ARG A 74 15.01 5.72 9.30
CA ARG A 74 14.62 5.78 7.89
C ARG A 74 15.02 7.12 7.30
N PHE A 75 15.47 7.14 6.05
CA PHE A 75 15.76 8.36 5.32
C PHE A 75 14.48 9.08 4.83
N CYS A 76 13.50 9.24 5.72
CA CYS A 76 12.24 9.93 5.48
C CYS A 76 11.79 10.68 6.73
N ASP A 77 10.93 11.67 6.54
CA ASP A 77 10.31 12.45 7.62
C ASP A 77 8.79 12.24 7.66
N GLY A 78 8.36 10.99 7.68
CA GLY A 78 6.94 10.66 7.66
C GLY A 78 6.68 9.18 7.39
N ARG A 79 5.41 8.80 7.43
CA ARG A 79 5.00 7.44 7.10
C ARG A 79 5.14 7.18 5.62
N ILE A 80 5.70 6.03 5.27
CA ILE A 80 5.89 5.56 3.90
C ILE A 80 4.96 4.40 3.60
N ILE A 81 4.83 4.03 2.33
CA ILE A 81 3.87 3.00 1.90
C ILE A 81 3.93 1.73 2.77
N PRO A 82 5.11 1.15 3.09
CA PRO A 82 5.23 0.02 4.03
C PRO A 82 4.48 0.16 5.37
N ASP A 83 4.35 1.38 5.90
CA ASP A 83 3.66 1.61 7.18
C ASP A 83 2.14 1.42 7.11
N PHE A 84 1.59 1.40 5.89
CA PHE A 84 0.14 1.33 5.66
C PHE A 84 -0.31 0.00 5.05
N ILE A 85 0.63 -0.83 4.58
CA ILE A 85 0.32 -2.10 3.94
C ILE A 85 0.31 -3.21 5.00
N GLY A 86 -0.88 -3.78 5.25
CA GLY A 86 -1.12 -4.88 6.22
C GLY A 86 -0.53 -6.24 5.82
N LEU A 87 0.69 -6.25 5.28
CA LEU A 87 1.42 -7.45 4.89
C LEU A 87 2.11 -8.07 6.12
N LYS A 88 2.17 -9.40 6.16
CA LYS A 88 2.70 -10.12 7.32
C LYS A 88 4.23 -10.13 7.32
N ASP A 89 4.81 -10.34 6.14
CA ASP A 89 6.24 -10.55 5.96
C ASP A 89 6.83 -9.37 5.18
N VAL A 90 7.24 -8.34 5.93
CA VAL A 90 7.80 -7.09 5.36
C VAL A 90 9.33 -7.05 5.34
N LYS A 91 9.99 -8.04 5.97
CA LYS A 91 11.45 -8.07 6.13
C LYS A 91 12.13 -9.06 5.18
N ASP A 92 11.53 -10.22 5.00
CA ASP A 92 12.08 -11.27 4.15
C ASP A 92 11.50 -11.15 2.73
N ALA A 93 12.31 -11.43 1.70
CA ALA A 93 11.80 -11.59 0.34
C ALA A 93 11.14 -12.96 0.16
N CYS A 94 10.11 -13.05 -0.68
CA CYS A 94 9.48 -14.34 -0.97
C CYS A 94 10.45 -15.28 -1.70
N CYS A 95 11.22 -14.76 -2.65
CA CYS A 95 12.12 -15.50 -3.51
C CYS A 95 13.56 -14.97 -3.41
N GLY A 96 14.49 -15.81 -2.98
CA GLY A 96 15.90 -15.44 -2.85
C GLY A 96 16.63 -16.30 -1.82
N SER A 97 17.79 -15.84 -1.37
CA SER A 97 18.64 -16.59 -0.43
C SER A 97 19.36 -15.70 0.57
N GLY A 98 19.99 -16.33 1.56
CA GLY A 98 20.79 -15.63 2.56
C GLY A 98 19.93 -14.85 3.55
N SER A 99 20.54 -13.89 4.23
CA SER A 99 19.83 -13.04 5.20
C SER A 99 18.69 -12.30 4.53
N TYR A 100 17.50 -12.39 5.13
CA TYR A 100 16.26 -11.80 4.63
C TYR A 100 15.86 -12.23 3.21
N ARG A 101 16.44 -13.32 2.70
CA ARG A 101 16.33 -13.75 1.29
C ARG A 101 16.71 -12.64 0.29
N GLY A 102 17.57 -11.70 0.71
CA GLY A 102 17.94 -10.51 -0.07
C GLY A 102 19.03 -10.74 -1.13
N ILE A 103 19.56 -11.94 -1.27
CA ILE A 103 20.50 -12.24 -2.37
C ILE A 103 19.73 -12.28 -3.69
N ASN A 104 20.18 -11.51 -4.67
CA ASN A 104 19.53 -11.39 -5.98
C ASN A 104 19.82 -12.60 -6.88
N ASN A 105 19.34 -13.77 -6.47
CA ASN A 105 19.51 -15.04 -7.16
C ASN A 105 18.19 -15.80 -7.39
N CYS A 106 17.06 -15.16 -7.10
CA CYS A 106 15.75 -15.67 -7.44
C CYS A 106 15.69 -16.13 -8.91
N GLY A 107 15.15 -17.33 -9.14
CA GLY A 107 15.08 -17.94 -10.47
C GLY A 107 16.35 -18.66 -10.94
N GLY A 108 17.47 -18.58 -10.19
CA GLY A 108 18.65 -19.42 -10.39
C GLY A 108 19.45 -19.14 -11.68
N GLN A 109 19.20 -18.02 -12.36
CA GLN A 109 19.84 -17.70 -13.65
C GLN A 109 21.04 -16.75 -13.55
N ARG A 110 21.29 -16.14 -12.38
CA ARG A 110 22.29 -15.09 -12.22
C ARG A 110 23.67 -15.65 -11.85
N LYS A 111 24.49 -16.03 -12.83
CA LYS A 111 25.91 -16.38 -12.61
C LYS A 111 26.78 -15.11 -12.52
N PRO A 112 27.83 -15.06 -11.67
CA PRO A 112 28.37 -16.12 -10.80
C PRO A 112 27.70 -16.19 -9.42
N LEU A 113 26.62 -15.43 -9.18
CA LEU A 113 25.85 -15.59 -7.94
C LEU A 113 25.24 -17.01 -7.87
N SER A 114 24.98 -17.49 -6.66
CA SER A 114 24.44 -18.83 -6.39
C SER A 114 23.20 -19.13 -7.26
N THR A 115 23.07 -20.35 -7.77
CA THR A 115 21.85 -20.80 -8.48
C THR A 115 20.75 -21.28 -7.53
N GLU A 116 21.07 -21.49 -6.26
CA GLU A 116 20.14 -21.96 -5.24
C GLU A 116 19.32 -20.79 -4.71
N TYR A 117 17.99 -20.94 -4.62
CA TYR A 117 17.10 -19.98 -4.02
C TYR A 117 15.96 -20.68 -3.29
N GLU A 118 15.40 -20.00 -2.30
CA GLU A 118 14.19 -20.41 -1.61
C GLU A 118 12.99 -19.63 -2.16
N LEU A 119 11.82 -20.27 -2.14
CA LEU A 119 10.55 -19.64 -2.49
C LEU A 119 9.56 -19.78 -1.34
N CYS A 120 8.86 -18.71 -1.00
CA CYS A 120 7.85 -18.70 0.06
C CYS A 120 6.56 -19.42 -0.39
N SER A 121 5.81 -19.98 0.57
CA SER A 121 4.55 -20.69 0.27
C SER A 121 3.36 -19.77 -0.01
N LYS A 122 3.41 -18.51 0.43
CA LYS A 122 2.28 -17.56 0.35
C LYS A 122 2.76 -16.17 -0.13
N PRO A 123 3.06 -15.99 -1.43
CA PRO A 123 3.62 -14.73 -1.94
C PRO A 123 2.79 -13.49 -1.62
N ARG A 124 1.45 -13.59 -1.59
CA ARG A 124 0.56 -12.47 -1.30
C ARG A 124 0.61 -11.97 0.15
N THR A 125 1.36 -12.61 1.07
CA THR A 125 1.57 -12.10 2.43
C THR A 125 2.88 -11.32 2.59
N TYR A 126 3.73 -11.32 1.55
CA TYR A 126 5.05 -10.70 1.55
C TYR A 126 5.01 -9.32 0.89
N LEU A 127 5.83 -8.40 1.39
CA LEU A 127 6.09 -7.12 0.73
C LEU A 127 6.99 -7.31 -0.50
N PHE A 128 8.10 -8.01 -0.33
CA PHE A 128 9.11 -8.20 -1.36
C PHE A 128 8.94 -9.55 -2.07
N TRP A 129 8.90 -9.53 -3.39
CA TRP A 129 8.98 -10.72 -4.24
C TRP A 129 10.41 -11.27 -4.27
N ASP A 130 11.38 -10.40 -4.56
CA ASP A 130 12.82 -10.71 -4.51
C ASP A 130 13.57 -9.56 -3.82
N SER A 131 14.89 -9.54 -3.92
CA SER A 131 15.74 -8.50 -3.31
C SER A 131 15.41 -7.05 -3.68
N CYS A 132 14.65 -6.81 -4.76
CA CYS A 132 14.40 -5.47 -5.29
C CYS A 132 12.96 -5.22 -5.77
N HIS A 133 12.17 -6.26 -6.03
CA HIS A 133 10.82 -6.11 -6.56
C HIS A 133 9.76 -6.39 -5.49
N TYR A 134 8.67 -5.63 -5.49
CA TYR A 134 7.50 -5.89 -4.66
C TYR A 134 6.64 -7.03 -5.21
N THR A 135 5.88 -7.68 -4.32
CA THR A 135 4.87 -8.67 -4.72
C THR A 135 3.71 -8.02 -5.48
N ASP A 136 2.95 -8.84 -6.19
CA ASP A 136 1.69 -8.43 -6.82
C ASP A 136 0.73 -7.81 -5.80
N LYS A 137 0.61 -8.41 -4.60
CA LYS A 137 -0.28 -7.91 -3.55
C LYS A 137 0.17 -6.57 -2.98
N ALA A 138 1.47 -6.39 -2.77
CA ALA A 138 2.01 -5.10 -2.35
C ALA A 138 1.68 -4.02 -3.38
N ASN A 139 1.98 -4.26 -4.66
CA ASN A 139 1.65 -3.33 -5.74
C ASN A 139 0.14 -3.06 -5.86
N GLU A 140 -0.70 -4.07 -5.69
CA GLU A 140 -2.17 -3.94 -5.66
C GLU A 140 -2.63 -2.99 -4.53
N GLN A 141 -2.09 -3.15 -3.31
CA GLN A 141 -2.45 -2.29 -2.18
C GLN A 141 -1.91 -0.87 -2.33
N VAL A 142 -0.69 -0.70 -2.86
CA VAL A 142 -0.14 0.62 -3.21
C VAL A 142 -1.03 1.30 -4.24
N ALA A 143 -1.36 0.61 -5.32
CA ALA A 143 -2.20 1.15 -6.40
C ALA A 143 -3.58 1.55 -5.87
N LYS A 144 -4.20 0.72 -5.03
CA LYS A 144 -5.48 1.03 -4.38
C LYS A 144 -5.38 2.29 -3.51
N GLY A 145 -4.35 2.40 -2.67
CA GLY A 145 -4.14 3.57 -1.81
C GLY A 145 -3.81 4.85 -2.59
N ILE A 146 -3.16 4.75 -3.75
CA ILE A 146 -2.94 5.90 -4.64
C ILE A 146 -4.26 6.31 -5.32
N TRP A 147 -5.03 5.33 -5.78
CA TRP A 147 -6.23 5.53 -6.59
C TRP A 147 -7.42 6.06 -5.80
N ASP A 148 -7.70 5.44 -4.65
CA ASP A 148 -8.81 5.83 -3.77
C ASP A 148 -8.44 7.06 -2.92
N GLY A 149 -7.21 7.56 -3.06
CA GLY A 149 -6.53 8.38 -2.06
C GLY A 149 -6.14 7.56 -0.84
N ILE A 150 -5.24 8.08 0.00
CA ILE A 150 -5.05 7.54 1.35
C ILE A 150 -6.33 7.91 2.12
N ARG A 151 -7.39 7.13 1.90
CA ARG A 151 -8.59 7.23 2.69
C ARG A 151 -8.22 6.82 4.11
N SER A 152 -8.74 7.57 5.07
CA SER A 152 -8.56 7.32 6.50
C SER A 152 -9.10 5.95 6.95
N ASP A 153 -9.74 5.19 6.05
CA ASP A 153 -10.33 3.86 6.27
C ASP A 153 -9.33 2.70 6.08
N ILE A 154 -8.10 2.93 5.57
CA ILE A 154 -7.00 1.94 5.70
C ILE A 154 -6.69 1.68 7.20
N LEU A 155 -7.22 2.50 8.12
CA LEU A 155 -7.15 2.32 9.57
C LEU A 155 -8.28 1.47 10.18
N GLU A 156 -9.31 1.03 9.46
CA GLU A 156 -10.37 0.21 10.06
C GLU A 156 -10.79 -0.99 9.18
N CYS A 157 -10.35 -2.16 9.67
CA CYS A 157 -10.98 -3.48 9.64
C CYS A 157 -11.66 -3.94 8.33
N ASP A 158 -11.02 -4.90 7.66
CA ASP A 158 -11.77 -5.98 7.02
C ASP A 158 -12.62 -6.68 8.12
N ASP A 159 -13.91 -6.92 7.84
CA ASP A 159 -14.84 -7.70 8.69
C ASP A 159 -14.29 -9.10 9.04
#